data_AF-A0A3M1J7M7-F1
#
_entry.id   AF-A0A3M1J7M7-F1
#
_cell.length_a   1.000
_cell.length_b   1.000
_cell.length_c   1.000
_cell.angle_alpha   90.00
_cell.angle_beta   90.00
_cell.angle_gamma   90.00
#
_symmetry.space_group_name_H-M   'P 1'
#
loop_
_entity.id
_entity.type
_entity.pdbx_description
1 polymer ?
#
loop_
_entity_poly.entity_id
_entity_poly.type
_entity_poly.pdbx_seq_one_letter_code
_entity_poly.pdbx_strand_id
1 'polypeptide(L)'
;GSLIGKRPLMPRISPKKTWEGMLGGMAITFLTAIVLFLTLHELSLRDWLILAGIISVFAPLGDLIESMLKRSQDTKDSGRLLPGHGGLLDRFDGFIFSLPFATAYILLVR
;
A
#
# COMPACT_ATOMS: atom_id res chain seq x y z
N GLY A 1 8.59 -10.30 1.43
CA GLY A 1 7.43 -10.86 2.16
C GLY A 1 7.46 -12.38 2.17
N SER A 2 7.22 -13.03 1.02
CA SER A 2 7.05 -14.49 0.90
C SER A 2 8.24 -15.34 1.39
N LEU A 3 9.47 -14.82 1.29
CA LEU A 3 10.68 -15.56 1.68
C LEU A 3 10.98 -15.53 3.20
N ILE A 4 10.46 -14.54 3.92
CA ILE A 4 10.89 -14.24 5.32
C ILE A 4 9.67 -14.11 6.26
N GLY A 5 8.47 -13.92 5.72
CA GLY A 5 7.25 -13.72 6.49
C GLY A 5 6.83 -14.96 7.25
N LYS A 6 6.77 -14.85 8.58
CA LYS A 6 6.40 -15.96 9.48
C LYS A 6 5.12 -15.67 10.25
N ARG A 7 4.77 -14.40 10.44
CA ARG A 7 3.60 -13.97 11.21
C ARG A 7 2.54 -13.38 10.28
N PRO A 8 1.48 -14.15 9.95
CA PRO A 8 0.40 -13.62 9.15
C PRO A 8 -0.26 -12.41 9.83
N LEU A 9 -0.57 -11.39 9.05
CA LEU A 9 -1.19 -10.15 9.51
C LEU A 9 -2.67 -10.36 9.84
N MET A 10 -3.40 -10.99 8.90
CA MET A 10 -4.84 -11.28 9.04
C MET A 10 -5.15 -12.69 8.50
N PRO A 11 -4.92 -13.75 9.29
CA PRO A 11 -5.05 -15.14 8.85
C PRO A 11 -6.39 -15.49 8.20
N ARG A 12 -7.49 -14.93 8.73
CA ARG A 12 -8.87 -15.22 8.27
C ARG A 12 -9.20 -14.59 6.92
N ILE A 13 -8.58 -13.45 6.59
CA ILE A 13 -8.93 -12.65 5.40
C ILE A 13 -7.86 -12.81 4.31
N SER A 14 -6.59 -12.72 4.70
CA SER A 14 -5.45 -12.86 3.81
C SER A 14 -4.27 -13.54 4.52
N PRO A 15 -4.20 -14.88 4.49
CA PRO A 15 -3.16 -15.64 5.17
C PRO A 15 -1.74 -15.43 4.60
N LYS A 16 -1.64 -14.85 3.40
CA LYS A 16 -0.36 -14.60 2.72
C LYS A 16 0.29 -13.26 3.13
N LYS A 17 -0.47 -12.32 3.69
CA LYS A 17 0.07 -11.05 4.17
C LYS A 17 0.73 -11.26 5.53
N THR A 18 1.95 -10.78 5.71
CA THR A 18 2.72 -10.97 6.94
C THR A 18 3.20 -9.64 7.51
N TRP A 19 3.36 -9.59 8.84
CA TRP A 19 3.91 -8.42 9.53
C TRP A 19 5.32 -8.08 9.06
N GLU A 20 6.16 -9.09 8.84
CA GLU A 20 7.52 -8.87 8.36
C GLU A 20 7.53 -8.34 6.92
N GLY A 21 6.57 -8.78 6.10
CA GLY A 21 6.36 -8.24 4.76
C GLY A 21 5.96 -6.77 4.79
N MET A 22 5.05 -6.40 5.69
CA MET A 22 4.60 -5.02 5.87
C MET A 22 5.74 -4.10 6.32
N LEU A 23 6.48 -4.49 7.36
CA LEU A 23 7.61 -3.71 7.88
C LEU A 23 8.74 -3.57 6.86
N GLY A 24 9.04 -4.63 6.11
CA GLY A 24 10.01 -4.57 5.02
C GLY A 24 9.57 -3.64 3.88
N GLY A 25 8.29 -3.69 3.51
CA GLY A 25 7.71 -2.78 2.52
C GLY A 25 7.75 -1.32 2.98
N MET A 26 7.44 -1.06 4.25
CA MET A 26 7.57 0.27 4.86
C MET A 26 9.02 0.76 4.81
N ALA A 27 10.00 -0.05 5.22
CA ALA A 27 11.40 0.33 5.16
C ALA A 27 11.85 0.70 3.73
N ILE A 28 11.47 -0.11 2.73
CA ILE A 28 11.77 0.19 1.32
C ILE A 28 11.08 1.48 0.87
N THR A 29 9.84 1.72 1.27
CA THR A 29 9.09 2.95 0.93
C THR A 29 9.81 4.20 1.44
N PHE A 30 10.31 4.17 2.68
CA PHE A 30 11.10 5.27 3.25
C PHE A 30 12.44 5.45 2.52
N LEU A 31 13.12 4.36 2.17
CA LEU A 31 14.36 4.43 1.37
C LEU A 31 14.10 5.05 -0.01
N THR A 32 13.01 4.66 -0.68
CA THR A 32 12.61 5.26 -1.96
C THR A 32 12.33 6.75 -1.82
N ALA A 33 11.67 7.19 -0.74
CA ALA A 33 11.43 8.61 -0.50
C ALA A 33 12.73 9.42 -0.33
N ILE A 34 13.73 8.86 0.35
CA ILE A 34 15.06 9.47 0.46
C ILE A 34 15.72 9.56 -0.91
N VAL A 35 15.66 8.49 -1.72
CA VAL A 35 16.21 8.51 -3.08
C VAL A 35 15.52 9.55 -3.96
N LEU A 36 14.19 9.68 -3.88
CA LEU A 36 13.43 10.68 -4.63
C LEU A 36 13.74 12.11 -4.19
N PHE A 37 13.96 12.33 -2.90
CA PHE A 37 14.42 13.63 -2.39
C PHE A 37 15.75 14.04 -3.05
N LEU A 38 16.71 13.10 -3.17
CA LEU A 38 18.02 13.36 -3.76
C LEU A 38 17.99 13.59 -5.28
N THR A 39 16.92 13.21 -5.97
CA THR A 39 16.82 13.35 -7.44
C THR A 39 15.89 14.48 -7.87
N LEU A 40 14.72 14.61 -7.25
CA LEU A 40 13.66 15.50 -7.73
C LEU A 40 13.68 16.89 -7.08
N HIS A 41 14.24 17.07 -5.88
CA HIS A 41 14.38 18.38 -5.19
C HIS A 41 13.10 19.26 -5.08
N GLU A 42 11.91 18.74 -5.42
CA GLU A 42 10.63 19.46 -5.43
C GLU A 42 10.03 19.72 -4.04
N LEU A 43 10.41 18.91 -3.04
CA LEU A 43 9.87 18.94 -1.68
C LEU A 43 11.00 18.77 -0.68
N SER A 44 10.78 19.24 0.55
CA SER A 44 11.75 19.03 1.63
C SER A 44 11.86 17.55 2.00
N LEU A 45 12.99 17.14 2.60
CA LEU A 45 13.15 15.77 3.10
C LEU A 45 12.03 15.39 4.08
N ARG A 46 11.60 16.34 4.92
CA ARG A 46 10.51 16.13 5.88
C ARG A 46 9.21 15.73 5.17
N ASP A 47 8.89 16.41 4.07
CA ASP A 47 7.66 16.15 3.30
C ASP A 47 7.68 14.78 2.62
N TRP A 48 8.82 14.42 2.03
CA TRP A 48 9.03 13.09 1.46
C TRP A 48 8.87 11.98 2.50
N LEU A 49 9.42 12.15 3.70
CA LEU A 49 9.29 11.18 4.79
C LEU A 49 7.86 11.10 5.33
N ILE A 50 7.14 12.22 5.41
CA ILE A 50 5.72 12.21 5.83
C ILE A 50 4.87 11.50 4.78
N LEU A 51 5.07 11.79 3.49
CA LEU A 51 4.40 11.09 2.39
C LEU A 51 4.69 9.58 2.41
N ALA A 52 5.94 9.18 2.65
CA ALA A 52 6.31 7.78 2.80
C ALA A 52 5.56 7.12 3.97
N GLY A 53 5.42 7.83 5.10
CA GLY A 53 4.65 7.37 6.26
C GLY A 53 3.17 7.17 5.93
N ILE A 54 2.55 8.15 5.28
CA ILE A 54 1.15 8.08 4.83
C ILE A 54 0.96 6.85 3.92
N ILE A 55 1.77 6.72 2.87
CA ILE A 55 1.66 5.61 1.90
C ILE A 55 1.87 4.27 2.60
N SER A 56 2.87 4.17 3.50
CA SER A 56 3.18 2.93 4.22
C SER A 56 2.07 2.44 5.13
N VAL A 57 1.17 3.34 5.58
CA VAL A 57 0.01 2.99 6.40
C VAL A 57 -1.22 2.74 5.54
N PHE A 58 -1.56 3.68 4.66
CA PHE A 58 -2.83 3.63 3.94
C PHE A 58 -2.83 2.65 2.78
N ALA A 59 -1.69 2.42 2.10
CA ALA A 59 -1.67 1.45 1.00
C ALA A 59 -1.93 0.01 1.50
N PRO A 60 -1.27 -0.50 2.56
CA PRO A 60 -1.62 -1.81 3.13
C PRO A 60 -3.05 -1.88 3.68
N LEU A 61 -3.57 -0.79 4.26
CA LEU A 61 -4.95 -0.74 4.74
C LEU A 61 -5.96 -0.86 3.58
N GLY A 62 -5.75 -0.16 2.47
CA GLY A 62 -6.61 -0.26 1.29
C GLY A 62 -6.69 -1.69 0.76
N ASP A 63 -5.54 -2.34 0.63
CA ASP A 63 -5.44 -3.73 0.19
C ASP A 63 -6.09 -4.71 1.19
N LEU A 64 -6.07 -4.42 2.50
CA LEU A 64 -6.82 -5.20 3.49
C LEU A 64 -8.33 -4.98 3.41
N ILE A 65 -8.78 -3.73 3.24
CA ILE A 65 -10.20 -3.39 3.09
C ILE A 65 -10.76 -4.06 1.83
N GLU A 66 -10.04 -4.04 0.72
CA GLU A 66 -10.45 -4.72 -0.49
C GLU A 66 -10.50 -6.25 -0.29
N SER A 67 -9.47 -6.80 0.36
CA SER A 67 -9.48 -8.22 0.74
C SER A 67 -10.70 -8.57 1.61
N MET A 68 -11.10 -7.71 2.54
CA MET A 68 -12.31 -7.90 3.36
C MET A 68 -13.60 -7.84 2.53
N LEU A 69 -13.70 -6.85 1.64
CA LEU A 69 -14.87 -6.67 0.78
C LEU A 69 -15.09 -7.91 -0.11
N LYS A 70 -14.04 -8.45 -0.71
CA LYS A 70 -14.11 -9.69 -1.52
C LYS A 70 -14.65 -10.86 -0.69
N ARG A 71 -14.16 -11.04 0.55
CA ARG A 71 -14.66 -12.09 1.45
C ARG A 71 -16.10 -11.89 1.89
N SER A 72 -16.56 -10.65 2.06
CA SER A 72 -17.96 -10.38 2.42
C SER A 72 -18.95 -10.74 1.30
N GLN A 73 -18.49 -10.77 0.06
CA GLN A 73 -19.28 -11.13 -1.12
C GLN A 73 -19.06 -12.59 -1.56
N ASP A 74 -18.37 -13.40 -0.75
CA ASP A 74 -17.93 -14.77 -1.08
C ASP A 74 -17.15 -14.87 -2.41
N THR A 75 -16.54 -13.76 -2.86
CA THR A 75 -15.69 -13.72 -4.04
C THR A 75 -14.21 -13.63 -3.66
N LYS A 76 -13.34 -14.00 -4.60
CA LYS A 76 -11.88 -13.96 -4.40
C LYS A 76 -11.21 -12.85 -5.19
N ASP A 77 -11.72 -12.56 -6.37
CA ASP A 77 -11.19 -11.56 -7.30
C ASP A 77 -12.28 -10.50 -7.53
N SER A 78 -11.88 -9.23 -7.60
CA SER A 78 -12.81 -8.11 -7.86
C SER A 78 -13.34 -8.08 -9.30
N GLY A 79 -12.80 -8.92 -10.19
CA GLY A 79 -13.27 -9.10 -11.56
C GLY A 79 -12.32 -9.94 -12.40
N ARG A 80 -12.56 -9.97 -13.73
CA ARG A 80 -11.73 -10.66 -14.72
C ARG A 80 -11.19 -9.73 -15.81
N LEU A 81 -11.18 -8.42 -15.54
CA LEU A 81 -10.90 -7.40 -16.56
C LEU A 81 -9.47 -7.53 -17.12
N LEU A 82 -8.51 -7.99 -16.32
CA LEU A 82 -7.13 -8.20 -16.74
C LEU A 82 -6.84 -9.71 -16.87
N PRO A 83 -6.69 -10.24 -18.10
CA PRO A 83 -6.41 -11.65 -18.30
C PRO A 83 -5.11 -12.05 -17.57
N GLY A 84 -5.21 -13.09 -16.73
CA GLY A 84 -4.11 -13.60 -15.91
C GLY A 84 -3.77 -12.79 -14.65
N HIS A 85 -4.43 -11.65 -14.39
CA HIS A 85 -4.03 -10.72 -13.33
C HIS A 85 -5.12 -10.41 -12.30
N GLY A 86 -6.34 -10.94 -12.45
CA GLY A 86 -7.47 -10.70 -11.55
C GLY A 86 -8.28 -9.46 -11.95
N GLY A 87 -8.84 -8.78 -10.96
CA GLY A 87 -9.59 -7.54 -11.17
C GLY A 87 -8.68 -6.32 -11.28
N LEU A 88 -9.19 -5.26 -11.91
CA LEU A 88 -8.52 -3.95 -11.96
C LEU A 88 -8.34 -3.38 -10.55
N LEU A 89 -9.35 -3.55 -9.69
CA LEU A 89 -9.33 -3.04 -8.31
C LEU A 89 -8.19 -3.68 -7.50
N ASP A 90 -7.97 -5.00 -7.68
CA ASP A 90 -6.90 -5.77 -7.02
C ASP A 90 -5.48 -5.21 -7.27
N ARG A 91 -5.33 -4.29 -8.23
CA ARG A 91 -4.05 -3.66 -8.61
C ARG A 91 -3.91 -2.23 -8.10
N PHE A 92 -5.03 -1.58 -7.79
CA PHE A 92 -5.07 -0.17 -7.44
C PHE A 92 -5.69 0.09 -6.07
N ASP A 93 -6.14 -0.91 -5.33
CA ASP A 93 -6.74 -0.77 -3.99
C ASP A 93 -5.89 0.09 -3.04
N GLY A 94 -4.64 -0.29 -2.77
CA GLY A 94 -3.75 0.45 -1.90
C GLY A 94 -3.41 1.84 -2.45
N PHE A 95 -3.31 1.97 -3.78
CA PHE A 95 -3.05 3.24 -4.43
C PHE A 95 -4.23 4.21 -4.25
N ILE A 96 -5.43 3.79 -4.66
CA ILE A 96 -6.67 4.56 -4.55
C ILE A 96 -6.93 4.94 -3.10
N PHE A 97 -6.69 4.04 -2.16
CA PHE A 97 -6.91 4.32 -0.74
C PHE A 97 -5.89 5.31 -0.15
N SER A 98 -4.65 5.32 -0.63
CA SER A 98 -3.62 6.26 -0.16
C SER A 98 -3.70 7.65 -0.81
N LEU A 99 -4.24 7.76 -2.02
CA LEU A 99 -4.41 9.01 -2.76
C LEU A 99 -5.03 10.18 -1.97
N PRO A 100 -6.19 10.05 -1.31
CA PRO A 100 -6.82 11.18 -0.63
C PRO A 100 -5.94 11.73 0.49
N PHE A 101 -5.25 10.86 1.23
CA PHE A 101 -4.38 11.26 2.34
C PHE A 101 -3.09 11.92 1.84
N ALA A 102 -2.45 11.34 0.82
CA ALA A 102 -1.25 11.90 0.23
C ALA A 102 -1.53 13.25 -0.45
N THR A 103 -2.65 13.35 -1.19
CA THR A 103 -3.04 14.58 -1.87
C THR A 103 -3.42 15.67 -0.87
N ALA A 104 -4.19 15.34 0.17
CA ALA A 104 -4.51 16.29 1.24
C ALA A 104 -3.24 16.85 1.90
N TYR A 105 -2.24 16.00 2.17
CA TYR A 105 -0.97 16.47 2.71
C TYR A 105 -0.26 17.45 1.77
N ILE A 106 -0.13 17.10 0.49
CA ILE A 106 0.53 17.97 -0.51
C ILE A 106 -0.19 19.31 -0.63
N LEU A 107 -1.53 19.31 -0.65
CA LEU A 107 -2.34 20.53 -0.74
C LEU A 107 -2.24 21.43 0.50
N LEU A 108 -1.87 20.88 1.66
CA LEU A 108 -1.72 21.64 2.90
C LEU A 108 -0.32 22.24 3.07
N VAL A 109 0.68 21.68 2.39
CA VAL A 109 2.09 22.07 2.54
C VAL A 109 2.60 22.91 1.37
N ARG A 110 1.97 22.80 0.19
CA ARG A 110 2.13 23.75 -0.91
C ARG A 110 1.22 24.95 -0.74
#